data_AF-A0A151QUW7-F1
#
_entry.id   AF-A0A151QUW7-F1
#
_cell.length_a   1.000
_cell.length_b   1.000
_cell.length_c   1.000
_cell.angle_alpha   90.00
_cell.angle_beta   90.00
_cell.angle_gamma   90.00
#
_symmetry.space_group_name_H-M   'P 1'
#
loop_
_entity.id
_entity.type
_entity.pdbx_description
1 polymer ?
#
loop_
_entity_poly.entity_id
_entity_poly.type
_entity_poly.pdbx_seq_one_letter_code
_entity_poly.pdbx_strand_id
1 'polypeptide(L)'
;MIAWSVELSEFGIQYESRGALKAQCLADFVAELTPTTAEEPQVWTLHVDGSSNSKGGGAGIILKGPNQVTLEQSLKFSFKVTNNQAEYEALLAGLRLARDLGA
;
A
#
# COMPACT_ATOMS: atom_id res chain seq x y z
N MET A 1 8.46 -42.54 18.84
CA MET A 1 9.25 -41.30 18.94
C MET A 1 10.73 -41.66 19.06
N ILE A 2 11.32 -42.31 18.04
CA ILE A 2 12.72 -42.79 18.07
C ILE A 2 13.47 -42.43 16.77
N ALA A 3 12.77 -42.37 15.63
CA ALA A 3 13.37 -42.11 14.32
C ALA A 3 14.25 -40.84 14.27
N TRP A 4 13.72 -39.70 14.71
CA TRP A 4 14.44 -38.42 14.69
C TRP A 4 15.70 -38.38 15.56
N SER A 5 15.72 -39.13 16.68
CA SER A 5 16.89 -39.15 17.57
C SER A 5 18.08 -39.88 16.95
N VAL A 6 17.82 -40.84 16.07
CA VAL A 6 18.85 -41.61 15.39
C VAL A 6 19.46 -40.78 14.26
N GLU A 7 18.63 -40.15 13.42
CA GLU A 7 19.08 -39.32 12.30
C GLU A 7 19.91 -38.11 12.76
N LEU A 8 19.52 -37.45 13.85
CA LEU A 8 20.24 -36.27 14.34
C LEU A 8 21.58 -36.62 15.01
N SER A 9 21.74 -37.87 15.48
CA SER A 9 22.97 -38.31 16.16
C SER A 9 24.17 -38.43 15.21
N GLU A 10 23.93 -38.65 13.91
CA GLU A 10 24.98 -38.70 12.88
C GLU A 10 25.72 -37.35 12.72
N PHE A 11 25.04 -36.25 13.04
CA PHE A 11 25.60 -34.90 12.98
C PHE A 11 26.26 -34.46 14.31
N GLY A 12 26.43 -35.38 15.27
CA GLY A 12 26.99 -35.09 16.58
C GLY A 12 26.07 -34.23 17.47
N ILE A 13 24.77 -34.15 17.15
CA ILE A 13 23.80 -33.37 17.92
C ILE A 13 23.35 -34.21 19.11
N GLN A 14 23.76 -33.80 20.32
CA GLN A 14 23.35 -34.44 21.57
C GLN A 14 22.15 -33.72 22.17
N TYR A 15 21.15 -34.48 22.60
CA TYR A 15 20.00 -33.92 23.30
C TYR A 15 20.36 -33.59 24.74
N GLU A 16 20.25 -32.30 25.10
CA GLU A 16 20.29 -31.87 26.49
C GLU A 16 18.90 -31.47 26.98
N SER A 17 18.43 -32.15 28.02
CA SER A 17 17.23 -31.77 28.76
C SER A 17 17.48 -30.43 29.48
N ARG A 18 17.14 -29.32 28.83
CA ARG A 18 16.99 -28.03 29.54
C ARG A 18 15.64 -28.02 30.26
N GLY A 19 15.63 -27.54 31.51
CA GLY A 19 14.41 -27.38 32.31
C GLY A 19 13.36 -26.52 31.60
N ALA A 20 12.14 -26.47 32.15
CA ALA A 20 11.01 -25.78 31.53
C ALA A 20 11.38 -24.38 31.04
N LEU A 21 11.51 -24.23 29.71
CA LEU A 21 11.67 -22.94 29.07
C LEU A 21 10.40 -22.14 29.35
N LYS A 22 10.54 -20.94 29.94
CA LYS A 22 9.40 -20.02 30.04
C LYS A 22 8.91 -19.78 28.62
N ALA A 23 7.62 -20.01 28.38
CA ALA A 23 6.96 -19.72 27.11
C ALA A 23 7.22 -18.28 26.61
N GLN A 24 7.58 -17.39 27.53
CA GLN A 24 8.09 -16.05 27.23
C GLN A 24 9.25 -16.04 26.22
N CYS A 25 10.21 -16.98 26.26
CA CYS A 25 11.31 -16.94 25.29
C CYS A 25 10.85 -17.22 23.87
N LEU A 26 9.78 -18.00 23.70
CA LEU A 26 9.16 -18.23 22.39
C LEU A 26 8.40 -17.00 21.93
N ALA A 27 7.70 -16.33 22.84
CA ALA A 27 7.02 -15.06 22.54
C ALA A 27 8.02 -13.95 22.16
N ASP A 28 9.13 -13.84 22.90
CA ASP A 28 10.20 -12.87 22.64
C ASP A 28 10.89 -13.17 21.30
N PHE A 29 11.15 -14.45 20.99
CA PHE A 29 11.73 -14.86 19.71
C PHE A 29 10.81 -14.53 18.52
N VAL A 30 9.51 -14.79 18.65
CA VAL A 30 8.54 -14.42 17.61
C VAL A 30 8.46 -12.90 17.47
N ALA A 31 8.48 -12.16 18.58
CA ALA A 31 8.46 -10.70 18.56
C ALA A 31 9.74 -10.10 17.93
N GLU A 32 10.92 -10.69 18.17
CA GLU A 32 12.19 -10.26 17.60
C GLU A 32 12.30 -10.58 16.10
N LEU A 33 11.72 -11.70 15.66
CA LEU A 33 11.68 -12.09 14.24
C LEU A 33 10.54 -11.47 13.45
N THR A 34 9.57 -10.82 14.11
CA THR A 34 8.53 -10.07 13.42
C THR A 34 9.08 -8.67 13.20
N PRO A 35 9.49 -8.30 11.96
CA PRO A 35 9.85 -6.91 11.72
C PRO A 35 8.65 -6.05 12.10
N THR A 36 8.89 -5.06 12.97
CA THR A 36 7.98 -3.93 13.19
C THR A 36 8.01 -3.05 11.95
N THR A 37 7.73 -3.62 10.78
CA THR A 37 7.22 -2.86 9.65
C THR A 37 5.80 -2.50 10.06
N ALA A 38 5.68 -1.42 10.85
CA ALA A 38 4.62 -0.49 10.58
C ALA A 38 4.83 -0.11 9.11
N GLU A 39 4.17 -0.82 8.20
CA GLU A 39 4.08 -0.40 6.82
C GLU A 39 3.60 1.04 6.90
N GLU A 40 4.49 1.99 6.60
CA GLU A 40 4.05 3.37 6.53
C GLU A 40 2.88 3.37 5.56
N PRO A 41 1.71 3.90 5.98
CA PRO A 41 0.55 3.89 5.12
C PRO A 41 0.98 4.49 3.78
N GLN A 42 0.76 3.76 2.69
CA GLN A 42 1.00 4.26 1.35
C GLN A 42 -0.04 5.35 1.08
N VAL A 43 0.21 6.55 1.59
CA VAL A 43 -0.71 7.68 1.48
C VAL A 43 -0.59 8.26 0.10
N TRP A 44 -1.71 8.27 -0.62
CA TRP A 44 -1.86 8.96 -1.89
C TRP A 44 -2.57 10.30 -1.68
N THR A 45 -2.11 11.33 -2.39
CA THR A 45 -2.76 12.65 -2.41
C THR A 45 -3.28 12.93 -3.82
N LEU A 46 -4.59 13.13 -3.94
CA LEU A 46 -5.26 13.47 -5.18
C LEU A 46 -5.61 14.97 -5.19
N HIS A 47 -5.12 15.69 -6.20
CA HIS A 47 -5.52 17.06 -6.51
C HIS A 47 -6.30 17.05 -7.83
N VAL A 48 -7.43 17.76 -7.85
CA VAL A 48 -8.29 17.89 -9.03
C VAL A 48 -8.69 19.35 -9.20
N ASP A 49 -8.84 19.78 -10.43
CA ASP A 49 -9.33 21.12 -10.78
C ASP A 49 -10.14 21.05 -12.07
N GLY A 50 -11.34 21.61 -12.05
CA GLY A 50 -12.25 21.66 -13.19
C GLY A 50 -12.32 23.05 -13.80
N SER A 51 -12.23 23.16 -15.12
CA SER A 51 -12.39 24.43 -15.84
C SER A 51 -13.54 24.38 -16.84
N SER A 52 -14.24 25.50 -17.00
CA SER A 52 -15.21 25.69 -18.08
C SER A 52 -15.13 27.10 -18.67
N ASN A 53 -15.33 27.18 -19.98
CA ASN A 53 -15.44 28.41 -20.74
C ASN A 53 -16.41 28.24 -21.92
N SER A 54 -16.58 29.31 -22.70
CA SER A 54 -17.47 29.31 -23.87
C SER A 54 -17.08 28.31 -24.97
N LYS A 55 -15.82 27.88 -25.03
CA LYS A 55 -15.30 26.89 -25.98
C LYS A 55 -15.41 25.45 -25.48
N GLY A 56 -15.73 25.23 -24.19
CA GLY A 56 -15.88 23.92 -23.58
C GLY A 56 -15.29 23.87 -22.16
N GLY A 57 -15.22 22.67 -21.60
CA GLY A 57 -14.59 22.45 -20.30
C GLY A 57 -13.50 21.39 -20.33
N GLY A 58 -12.81 21.26 -19.22
CA GLY A 58 -11.78 20.26 -19.00
C GLY A 58 -11.47 20.08 -17.52
N ALA A 59 -10.57 19.13 -17.24
CA ALA A 59 -10.12 18.81 -15.90
C ALA A 59 -8.61 18.63 -15.86
N GLY A 60 -7.99 19.12 -14.80
CA GLY A 60 -6.64 18.77 -14.38
C GLY A 60 -6.69 17.81 -13.20
N ILE A 61 -5.80 16.82 -13.21
CA ILE A 61 -5.68 15.81 -12.16
C ILE A 61 -4.19 15.62 -11.85
N ILE A 62 -3.83 15.63 -10.57
CA ILE A 62 -2.50 15.29 -10.08
C ILE A 62 -2.64 14.26 -8.98
N LEU A 63 -2.03 13.10 -9.15
CA LEU A 63 -1.99 12.03 -8.17
C LEU A 63 -0.54 11.85 -7.68
N LYS A 64 -0.33 12.08 -6.37
CA LYS A 64 0.98 11.93 -5.73
C LYS A 64 0.95 10.69 -4.84
N GLY A 65 1.85 9.76 -5.10
CA GLY A 65 1.98 8.50 -4.37
C GLY A 65 3.19 8.46 -3.44
N PRO A 66 3.34 7.35 -2.71
CA PRO A 66 4.57 7.05 -1.98
C PRO A 66 5.77 7.04 -2.95
N ASN A 67 6.96 7.34 -2.45
CA ASN A 67 8.21 7.39 -3.24
C ASN A 67 8.29 8.51 -4.28
N GLN A 68 7.63 9.65 -4.04
CA GLN A 68 7.66 10.83 -4.91
C GLN A 68 7.10 10.60 -6.33
N VAL A 69 6.34 9.52 -6.53
CA VAL A 69 5.65 9.27 -7.80
C VAL A 69 4.58 10.34 -7.98
N THR A 70 4.64 11.07 -9.08
CA THR A 70 3.64 12.08 -9.45
C THR A 70 3.10 11.75 -10.83
N LEU A 71 1.79 11.58 -10.93
CA LEU A 71 1.08 11.42 -12.18
C LEU A 71 0.23 12.66 -12.44
N GLU A 72 0.37 13.22 -13.64
CA GLU A 72 -0.40 14.38 -14.07
C GLU A 72 -1.23 14.02 -15.29
N GLN A 73 -2.52 14.34 -15.26
CA GLN A 73 -3.43 14.10 -16.37
C GLN A 73 -4.27 15.35 -16.65
N SER A 74 -4.51 15.61 -17.93
CA SER A 74 -5.45 16.64 -18.37
C SER A 74 -6.48 16.04 -19.29
N LEU A 75 -7.74 16.38 -19.05
CA LEU A 75 -8.90 15.88 -19.79
C LEU A 75 -9.62 17.07 -20.43
N LYS A 76 -10.05 16.88 -21.68
CA LYS A 76 -10.94 17.83 -22.36
C LYS A 76 -12.31 17.21 -22.49
N PHE A 77 -13.34 17.89 -22.01
CA PHE A 77 -14.70 17.41 -22.13
C PHE A 77 -15.23 17.67 -23.55
N SER A 78 -15.86 16.65 -24.11
CA SER A 78 -16.52 16.72 -25.42
C SER A 78 -17.96 17.26 -25.34
N PHE A 79 -18.34 17.78 -24.18
CA PHE A 79 -19.66 18.32 -23.87
C PHE A 79 -19.52 19.65 -23.13
N LYS A 80 -20.59 20.45 -23.17
CA LYS A 80 -20.65 21.70 -22.40
C LYS A 80 -20.88 21.39 -20.92
N VAL A 81 -20.15 22.09 -20.07
CA VAL A 81 -20.24 22.00 -18.61
C VAL A 81 -20.25 23.38 -18.00
N THR A 82 -20.85 23.54 -16.82
CA THR A 82 -20.61 24.71 -15.96
C THR A 82 -19.30 24.55 -15.19
N ASN A 83 -18.83 25.60 -14.50
CA ASN A 83 -17.64 25.49 -13.64
C ASN A 83 -17.82 24.39 -12.59
N ASN A 84 -18.94 24.40 -11.85
CA ASN A 84 -19.20 23.38 -10.84
C ASN A 84 -19.28 21.96 -11.44
N GLN A 85 -19.87 21.80 -12.62
CA GLN A 85 -19.88 20.50 -13.30
C GLN A 85 -18.46 20.05 -13.68
N ALA A 86 -17.62 20.97 -14.16
CA ALA A 86 -16.23 20.64 -14.49
C ALA A 86 -15.46 20.16 -13.26
N GLU A 87 -15.67 20.80 -12.10
CA GLU A 87 -15.04 20.42 -10.82
C GLU A 87 -15.49 19.01 -10.37
N TYR A 88 -16.78 18.73 -10.46
CA TYR A 88 -17.30 17.40 -10.12
C TYR A 88 -16.80 16.31 -11.08
N GLU A 89 -16.74 16.60 -12.37
CA GLU A 89 -16.21 15.68 -13.37
C GLU A 89 -14.70 15.45 -13.18
N ALA A 90 -13.94 16.49 -12.81
CA ALA A 90 -12.52 16.38 -12.46
C ALA A 90 -12.31 15.44 -11.26
N LEU A 91 -13.12 15.59 -10.21
CA LEU A 91 -13.09 14.70 -9.04
C LEU A 91 -13.43 13.25 -9.41
N LEU A 92 -14.50 13.04 -10.18
CA LEU A 92 -14.92 11.71 -10.64
C LEU A 92 -13.83 11.02 -11.47
N ALA A 93 -13.21 11.76 -12.39
CA ALA A 93 -12.13 11.24 -13.21
C ALA A 93 -10.87 10.95 -12.37
N GLY A 94 -10.51 11.83 -11.42
CA GLY A 94 -9.41 11.63 -10.50
C GLY A 94 -9.56 10.39 -9.61
N LEU A 95 -10.77 10.16 -9.08
CA LEU A 95 -11.06 8.97 -8.27
C LEU A 95 -10.99 7.67 -9.09
N ARG A 96 -11.44 7.70 -10.34
CA ARG A 96 -11.30 6.54 -11.25
C ARG A 96 -9.82 6.23 -11.52
N LEU A 97 -9.03 7.27 -11.78
CA LEU A 97 -7.59 7.14 -12.00
C LEU A 97 -6.87 6.56 -10.78
N ALA A 98 -7.16 7.07 -9.58
CA ALA A 98 -6.60 6.56 -8.34
C ALA A 98 -6.91 5.07 -8.14
N ARG A 99 -8.19 4.68 -8.31
CA ARG A 99 -8.61 3.28 -8.19
C ARG A 99 -7.91 2.38 -9.20
N ASP A 100 -7.78 2.80 -10.44
CA ASP A 100 -7.16 2.01 -11.51
C ASP A 100 -5.64 1.80 -11.26
N LEU A 101 -5.02 2.66 -10.44
CA LEU A 101 -3.62 2.58 -10.02
C LEU A 101 -3.40 1.86 -8.68
N GLY A 102 -4.47 1.43 -8.03
CA GLY A 102 -4.39 0.77 -6.71
C GLY A 102 -4.04 1.73 -5.56
N ALA A 103 -4.36 3.02 -5.73
CA ALA A 103 -4.20 4.07 -4.72
C ALA A 103 -5.34 4.11 -3.68
#